data_AF-A0A4V3KAK1-F1
#
_entry.id   AF-A0A4V3KAK1-F1
#
_cell.length_a   1.000
_cell.length_b   1.000
_cell.length_c   1.000
_cell.angle_alpha   90.00
_cell.angle_beta   90.00
_cell.angle_gamma   90.00
#
_symmetry.space_group_name_H-M   'P 1'
#
loop_
_entity.id
_entity.type
_entity.pdbx_description
1 polymer ?
#
loop_
_entity_poly.entity_id
_entity_poly.type
_entity_poly.pdbx_seq_one_letter_code
_entity_poly.pdbx_strand_id
1 'polypeptide(L)'
;MFRRFWASRRGNFAVATAVAMVPLMLGVAASIDLTGTSDDAAQLQNSLDAAGLAIGTKYQPSMTANDLQQLGQTFFAANMSAADAQEYSGSVAALQASASGDPSAYFLSLSSSITRPPLVTGMPAWQATRSASVKIKPGAQACVLALDEHADNAVNLQGSTNVAMTGCVIAANSDAADSVNRGGSAIVSAACVSTVGGTQGLTPPSATLSCGTPHEKQYASFDPLADVVPPAYTLCLPVPNGKTITLSPGTYCDKTLSGKITLNPGTYIMRNVTIKPGGNGSLSGQGVTIFLMENSQIYINANEQVNLSPPTSGPYQGITIYQAHGNTQALTINGGSGSLVSGFIYAPDAAIAYAGNSNMSAQGSCLRLVGDTVTMTGNSAVRSDCTAELGNREMYAGRMITLAK
;
A
#
# COMPACT_ATOMS: atom_id res chain seq x y z
N MET A 1 -10.26 4.14 86.36
CA MET A 1 -10.44 5.02 85.18
C MET A 1 -11.45 4.48 84.17
N PHE A 2 -11.39 3.20 83.76
CA PHE A 2 -12.31 2.62 82.77
C PHE A 2 -13.81 2.70 83.12
N ARG A 3 -14.19 2.58 84.40
CA ARG A 3 -15.59 2.72 84.85
C ARG A 3 -16.17 4.14 84.71
N ARG A 4 -15.33 5.19 84.80
CA ARG A 4 -15.74 6.59 84.58
C ARG A 4 -15.84 6.94 83.09
N PHE A 5 -15.05 6.28 82.24
CA PHE A 5 -15.13 6.41 80.78
C PHE A 5 -16.46 5.82 80.24
N TRP A 6 -16.86 4.64 80.74
CA TRP A 6 -18.12 3.99 80.35
C TRP A 6 -19.40 4.68 80.85
N ALA A 7 -19.29 5.55 81.87
CA ALA A 7 -20.43 6.25 82.46
C ALA A 7 -20.64 7.69 81.92
N SER A 8 -19.74 8.18 81.05
CA SER A 8 -19.83 9.55 80.54
C SER A 8 -20.85 9.64 79.40
N ARG A 9 -21.95 10.37 79.63
CA ARG A 9 -23.04 10.62 78.66
C ARG A 9 -23.04 12.04 78.06
N ARG A 10 -22.04 12.86 78.37
CA ARG A 10 -21.93 14.24 77.86
C ARG A 10 -20.97 14.24 76.67
N GLY A 11 -21.54 14.29 75.46
CA GLY A 11 -20.88 14.73 74.23
C GLY A 11 -19.81 13.82 73.66
N ASN A 12 -20.20 12.64 73.16
CA ASN A 12 -19.31 11.82 72.31
C ASN A 12 -19.71 11.83 70.83
N PHE A 13 -20.46 12.85 70.40
CA PHE A 13 -20.81 13.04 68.99
C PHE A 13 -19.54 13.16 68.15
N ALA A 14 -18.56 13.95 68.60
CA ALA A 14 -17.28 14.12 67.89
C ALA A 14 -16.54 12.78 67.66
N VAL A 15 -16.50 11.87 68.64
CA VAL A 15 -15.84 10.57 68.49
C VAL A 15 -16.67 9.61 67.63
N ALA A 16 -18.01 9.59 67.80
CA ALA A 16 -18.88 8.79 66.94
C ALA A 16 -18.82 9.24 65.48
N THR A 17 -18.80 10.56 65.22
CA THR A 17 -18.62 11.15 63.90
C THR A 17 -17.22 10.84 63.36
N ALA A 18 -16.16 10.93 64.16
CA ALA A 18 -14.81 10.58 63.73
C ALA A 18 -14.70 9.11 63.30
N VAL A 19 -15.28 8.18 64.08
CA VAL A 19 -15.30 6.75 63.75
C VAL A 19 -16.16 6.48 62.51
N ALA A 20 -17.30 7.15 62.36
CA ALA A 20 -18.18 7.00 61.19
C ALA A 20 -17.61 7.64 59.91
N MET A 21 -16.80 8.69 60.02
CA MET A 21 -16.16 9.33 58.87
C MET A 21 -15.12 8.44 58.20
N VAL A 22 -14.40 7.59 58.96
CA VAL A 22 -13.39 6.69 58.38
C VAL A 22 -13.95 5.78 57.27
N PRO A 23 -14.98 4.95 57.50
CA PRO A 23 -15.53 4.10 56.44
C PRO A 23 -16.19 4.90 55.31
N LEU A 24 -16.76 6.08 55.59
CA LEU A 24 -17.33 6.95 54.55
C LEU A 24 -16.23 7.50 53.62
N MET A 25 -15.13 7.99 54.18
CA MET A 25 -14.00 8.51 53.41
C MET A 25 -13.30 7.41 52.62
N LEU A 26 -13.16 6.20 53.19
CA LEU A 26 -12.65 5.03 52.46
C LEU A 26 -13.57 4.67 51.28
N GLY A 27 -14.90 4.73 51.46
CA GLY A 27 -15.86 4.51 50.38
C GLY A 27 -15.72 5.54 49.25
N VAL A 28 -15.58 6.82 49.60
CA VAL A 28 -15.34 7.89 48.62
C VAL A 28 -14.00 7.69 47.90
N ALA A 29 -12.94 7.37 48.63
CA ALA A 29 -11.63 7.12 48.04
C ALA A 29 -11.63 5.96 47.04
N ALA A 30 -12.24 4.83 47.42
CA ALA A 30 -12.40 3.68 46.53
C ALA A 30 -13.22 4.03 45.27
N SER A 31 -14.24 4.90 45.40
CA SER A 31 -15.03 5.34 44.24
C SER A 31 -14.24 6.24 43.29
N ILE A 32 -13.39 7.13 43.81
CA ILE A 32 -12.52 8.00 43.00
C ILE A 32 -11.44 7.18 42.29
N ASP A 33 -10.85 6.21 42.99
CA ASP A 33 -9.86 5.31 42.40
C ASP A 33 -10.49 4.48 41.27
N LEU A 34 -11.63 3.86 41.54
CA LEU A 34 -12.35 3.04 40.55
C LEU A 34 -12.77 3.85 39.32
N THR A 35 -13.32 5.05 39.52
CA THR A 35 -13.77 5.91 38.41
C THR A 35 -12.60 6.33 37.54
N GLY A 36 -11.51 6.86 38.11
CA GLY A 36 -10.39 7.24 37.26
C GLY A 36 -9.60 6.06 36.71
N THR A 37 -9.51 4.90 37.38
CA THR A 37 -8.98 3.69 36.72
C THR A 37 -9.86 3.23 35.56
N SER A 38 -11.18 3.43 35.65
CA SER A 38 -12.09 3.17 34.53
C SER A 38 -11.84 4.13 33.37
N ASP A 39 -11.64 5.42 33.65
CA ASP A 39 -11.34 6.44 32.64
C ASP A 39 -9.98 6.17 31.98
N ASP A 40 -8.94 5.89 32.78
CA ASP A 40 -7.61 5.48 32.32
C ASP A 40 -7.68 4.26 31.41
N ALA A 41 -8.51 3.27 31.77
CA ALA A 41 -8.66 2.05 30.98
C ALA A 41 -9.43 2.29 29.67
N ALA A 42 -10.37 3.25 29.63
CA ALA A 42 -11.03 3.67 28.41
C ALA A 42 -10.06 4.40 27.48
N GLN A 43 -9.25 5.30 28.03
CA GLN A 43 -8.20 6.01 27.29
C GLN A 43 -7.14 5.05 26.73
N LEU A 44 -6.74 4.06 27.53
CA LEU A 44 -5.82 3.01 27.10
C LEU A 44 -6.39 2.20 25.93
N GLN A 45 -7.67 1.81 25.99
CA GLN A 45 -8.31 1.08 24.90
C GLN A 45 -8.38 1.93 23.62
N ASN A 46 -8.81 3.19 23.71
CA ASN A 46 -8.88 4.09 22.56
C ASN A 46 -7.51 4.28 21.91
N SER A 47 -6.46 4.40 22.72
CA SER A 47 -5.08 4.55 22.24
C SER A 47 -4.56 3.28 21.57
N LEU A 48 -4.91 2.09 22.09
CA LEU A 48 -4.58 0.81 21.46
C LEU A 48 -5.34 0.60 20.14
N ASP A 49 -6.63 0.95 20.09
CA ASP A 49 -7.44 0.82 18.88
C ASP A 49 -6.94 1.78 17.78
N ALA A 50 -6.65 3.03 18.13
CA ALA A 50 -6.09 4.02 17.21
C ALA A 50 -4.70 3.59 16.69
N ALA A 51 -3.83 3.12 17.59
CA ALA A 51 -2.51 2.60 17.20
C ALA A 51 -2.65 1.37 16.30
N GLY A 52 -3.53 0.43 16.62
CA GLY A 52 -3.76 -0.77 15.83
C GLY A 52 -4.25 -0.45 14.42
N LEU A 53 -5.21 0.47 14.27
CA LEU A 53 -5.71 0.92 12.97
C LEU A 53 -4.60 1.61 12.17
N ALA A 54 -3.83 2.50 12.81
CA ALA A 54 -2.74 3.21 12.16
C ALA A 54 -1.64 2.26 11.66
N ILE A 55 -1.21 1.30 12.48
CA ILE A 55 -0.27 0.24 12.06
C ILE A 55 -0.87 -0.54 10.89
N GLY A 56 -2.16 -0.87 10.91
CA GLY A 56 -2.82 -1.57 9.82
C GLY A 56 -2.68 -0.88 8.45
N THR A 57 -2.60 0.45 8.42
CA THR A 57 -2.39 1.23 7.18
C THR A 57 -0.99 1.11 6.61
N LYS A 58 0.00 0.74 7.44
CA LYS A 58 1.42 0.64 7.07
C LYS A 58 1.96 -0.78 7.13
N TYR A 59 1.20 -1.72 7.67
CA TYR A 59 1.64 -3.10 7.85
C TYR A 59 1.99 -3.76 6.52
N GLN A 60 3.18 -4.34 6.47
CA GLN A 60 3.63 -5.23 5.41
C GLN A 60 4.07 -6.57 6.04
N PRO A 61 3.83 -7.72 5.37
CA PRO A 61 4.21 -9.03 5.91
C PRO A 61 5.72 -9.20 6.18
N SER A 62 6.57 -8.38 5.55
CA SER A 62 8.02 -8.35 5.73
C SER A 62 8.48 -7.58 6.98
N MET A 63 7.60 -6.81 7.64
CA MET A 63 7.96 -6.03 8.84
C MET A 63 8.38 -6.93 9.99
N THR A 64 9.45 -6.54 10.70
CA THR A 64 9.89 -7.27 11.89
C THR A 64 9.00 -6.93 13.10
N ALA A 65 9.05 -7.76 14.14
CA ALA A 65 8.36 -7.47 15.41
C ALA A 65 8.82 -6.15 16.04
N ASN A 66 10.09 -5.79 15.85
CA ASN A 66 10.64 -4.53 16.36
C ASN A 66 10.09 -3.32 15.60
N ASP A 67 9.98 -3.40 14.27
CA ASP A 67 9.43 -2.32 13.45
C ASP A 67 7.94 -2.08 13.79
N LEU A 68 7.19 -3.17 13.96
CA LEU A 68 5.81 -3.13 14.43
C LEU A 68 5.68 -2.47 15.80
N GLN A 69 6.55 -2.83 16.75
CA GLN A 69 6.53 -2.26 18.09
C GLN A 69 6.87 -0.77 18.06
N GLN A 70 7.92 -0.35 17.35
CA GLN A 70 8.30 1.05 17.24
C GLN A 70 7.22 1.91 16.56
N LEU A 71 6.65 1.41 15.46
CA LEU A 71 5.56 2.10 14.76
C LEU A 71 4.33 2.22 15.66
N GLY A 72 3.93 1.13 16.30
CA GLY A 72 2.80 1.12 17.23
C GLY A 72 3.01 2.05 18.41
N GLN A 73 4.22 2.10 18.96
CA GLN A 73 4.54 2.92 20.11
C GLN A 73 4.50 4.41 19.78
N THR A 74 4.83 4.79 18.53
CA THR A 74 4.68 6.17 18.03
C THR A 74 3.22 6.61 18.06
N PHE A 75 2.32 5.83 17.45
CA PHE A 75 0.88 6.16 17.45
C PHE A 75 0.25 6.04 18.83
N PHE A 76 0.62 5.02 19.60
CA PHE A 76 0.12 4.81 20.96
C PHE A 76 0.50 5.97 21.89
N ALA A 77 1.77 6.39 21.90
CA ALA A 77 2.23 7.51 22.72
C ALA A 77 1.62 8.84 22.28
N ALA A 78 1.41 9.07 20.98
CA ALA A 78 0.72 10.26 20.49
C ALA A 78 -0.74 10.34 21.01
N ASN A 79 -1.46 9.21 21.01
CA ASN A 79 -2.83 9.18 21.52
C ASN A 79 -2.92 9.25 23.06
N MET A 80 -1.94 8.69 23.77
CA MET A 80 -1.86 8.84 25.24
C MET A 80 -1.44 10.25 25.68
N SER A 81 -0.54 10.91 24.96
CA SER A 81 -0.08 12.27 25.29
C SER A 81 -1.10 13.36 24.95
N ALA A 82 -1.96 13.12 23.95
CA ALA A 82 -3.11 13.98 23.67
C ALA A 82 -4.16 13.96 24.80
N ALA A 83 -4.14 12.94 25.66
CA ALA A 83 -5.03 12.84 26.82
C ALA A 83 -4.48 13.58 28.04
N ASP A 84 -3.25 13.27 28.49
CA ASP A 84 -2.47 14.10 29.43
C ASP A 84 -1.05 13.49 29.64
N ALA A 85 -0.03 14.06 29.04
CA ALA A 85 1.33 13.50 29.10
C ALA A 85 1.95 13.54 30.52
N GLN A 86 1.51 14.45 31.40
CA GLN A 86 2.03 14.54 32.77
C GLN A 86 1.30 13.61 33.74
N GLU A 87 0.01 13.39 33.54
CA GLU A 87 -0.81 12.49 34.40
C GLU A 87 -0.35 11.03 34.33
N TYR A 88 0.14 10.60 33.16
CA TYR A 88 0.47 9.19 32.89
C TYR A 88 1.96 8.84 32.95
N SER A 89 2.82 9.81 33.28
CA SER A 89 4.27 9.62 33.31
C SER A 89 4.70 8.55 34.33
N GLY A 90 5.20 7.41 33.83
CA GLY A 90 5.65 6.29 34.65
C GLY A 90 4.55 5.31 35.08
N SER A 91 3.29 5.57 34.72
CA SER A 91 2.13 4.74 35.06
C SER A 91 1.71 3.76 33.95
N VAL A 92 2.20 3.98 32.72
CA VAL A 92 1.84 3.18 31.53
C VAL A 92 2.98 2.23 31.19
N ALA A 93 2.65 0.94 31.04
CA ALA A 93 3.59 -0.07 30.59
C ALA A 93 3.91 0.09 29.10
N ALA A 94 5.10 -0.39 28.70
CA ALA A 94 5.49 -0.40 27.29
C ALA A 94 4.46 -1.15 26.43
N LEU A 95 4.20 -0.61 25.23
CA LEU A 95 3.32 -1.24 24.26
C LEU A 95 3.94 -2.57 23.81
N GLN A 96 3.14 -3.61 23.77
CA GLN A 96 3.45 -4.87 23.10
C GLN A 96 2.64 -4.96 21.82
N ALA A 97 3.29 -5.26 20.69
CA ALA A 97 2.66 -5.41 19.39
C ALA A 97 3.17 -6.69 18.72
N SER A 98 2.27 -7.45 18.10
CA SER A 98 2.60 -8.63 17.31
C SER A 98 1.67 -8.76 16.11
N ALA A 99 2.13 -9.47 15.08
CA ALA A 99 1.34 -9.77 13.89
C ALA A 99 1.33 -11.28 13.63
N SER A 100 0.23 -11.78 13.09
CA SER A 100 0.06 -13.18 12.68
C SER A 100 -0.86 -13.28 11.46
N GLY A 101 -0.93 -14.46 10.84
CA GLY A 101 -1.83 -14.73 9.73
C GLY A 101 -1.11 -15.13 8.43
N ASP A 102 -1.85 -15.06 7.33
CA ASP A 102 -1.43 -15.50 6.01
C ASP A 102 -1.98 -14.54 4.93
N PRO A 103 -1.64 -14.70 3.64
CA PRO A 103 -2.10 -13.81 2.58
C PRO A 103 -3.63 -13.65 2.45
N SER A 104 -4.44 -14.52 3.06
CA SER A 104 -5.90 -14.34 3.12
C SER A 104 -6.34 -13.28 4.15
N ALA A 105 -5.64 -13.18 5.28
CA ALA A 105 -5.84 -12.18 6.31
C ALA A 105 -4.70 -12.16 7.34
N TYR A 106 -4.30 -10.97 7.75
CA TYR A 106 -3.38 -10.73 8.86
C TYR A 106 -4.11 -10.18 10.08
N PHE A 107 -3.61 -10.50 11.27
CA PHE A 107 -4.11 -10.03 12.55
C PHE A 107 -3.00 -9.37 13.35
N LEU A 108 -3.18 -8.10 13.69
CA LEU A 108 -2.33 -7.38 14.63
C LEU A 108 -2.92 -7.49 16.03
N SER A 109 -2.08 -7.77 17.03
CA SER A 109 -2.46 -7.76 18.45
C SER A 109 -1.61 -6.74 19.18
N LEU A 110 -2.27 -5.80 19.85
CA LEU A 110 -1.65 -4.77 20.67
C LEU A 110 -2.11 -4.92 22.11
N SER A 111 -1.22 -4.72 23.07
CA SER A 111 -1.59 -4.69 24.49
C SER A 111 -0.69 -3.76 25.30
N SER A 112 -1.26 -3.20 26.36
CA SER A 112 -0.55 -2.42 27.36
C SER A 112 -1.35 -2.44 28.67
N SER A 113 -0.76 -1.91 29.74
CA SER A 113 -1.40 -1.76 31.05
C SER A 113 -1.11 -0.40 31.65
N ILE A 114 -2.08 0.14 32.38
CA ILE A 114 -1.95 1.39 33.13
C ILE A 114 -2.14 1.12 34.63
N THR A 115 -1.33 1.77 35.46
CA THR A 115 -1.35 1.62 36.92
C THR A 115 -1.61 2.96 37.57
N ARG A 116 -2.67 3.03 38.38
CA ARG A 116 -3.04 4.21 39.14
C ARG A 116 -2.68 4.02 40.62
N PRO A 117 -1.90 4.93 41.22
CA PRO A 117 -1.67 4.89 42.66
C PRO A 117 -2.99 5.10 43.41
N PRO A 118 -3.22 4.41 44.53
CA PRO A 118 -4.47 4.55 45.26
C PRO A 118 -4.50 5.86 46.03
N LEU A 119 -5.70 6.44 46.19
CA LEU A 119 -5.87 7.67 46.97
C LEU A 119 -5.50 7.48 48.45
N VAL A 120 -5.66 6.27 48.99
CA VAL A 120 -5.29 5.92 50.36
C VAL A 120 -3.93 5.21 50.38
N THR A 121 -2.95 5.85 51.01
CA THR A 121 -1.59 5.31 51.13
C THR A 121 -1.58 3.97 51.86
N GLY A 122 -0.90 2.97 51.30
CA GLY A 122 -0.81 1.61 51.86
C GLY A 122 -1.84 0.62 51.30
N MET A 123 -2.77 1.08 50.46
CA MET A 123 -3.60 0.19 49.63
C MET A 123 -2.83 -0.28 48.38
N PRO A 124 -3.22 -1.40 47.74
CA PRO A 124 -2.64 -1.81 46.46
C PRO A 124 -2.99 -0.81 45.36
N ALA A 125 -2.09 -0.66 44.38
CA ALA A 125 -2.36 0.13 43.19
C ALA A 125 -3.43 -0.53 42.31
N TRP A 126 -4.19 0.30 41.60
CA TRP A 126 -5.22 -0.15 40.68
C TRP A 126 -4.62 -0.30 39.29
N GLN A 127 -4.60 -1.52 38.76
CA GLN A 127 -4.06 -1.81 37.43
C GLN A 127 -5.19 -2.17 36.47
N ALA A 128 -5.13 -1.61 35.26
CA ALA A 128 -5.98 -2.00 34.15
C ALA A 128 -5.12 -2.42 32.95
N THR A 129 -5.38 -3.62 32.43
CA THR A 129 -4.76 -4.12 31.19
C THR A 129 -5.79 -4.09 30.07
N ARG A 130 -5.37 -3.68 28.88
CA ARG A 130 -6.20 -3.63 27.68
C ARG A 130 -5.47 -4.21 26.48
N SER A 131 -6.25 -4.67 25.52
CA SER A 131 -5.75 -5.21 24.26
C SER A 131 -6.65 -4.80 23.11
N ALA A 132 -6.06 -4.57 21.94
CA ALA A 132 -6.76 -4.32 20.70
C ALA A 132 -6.29 -5.33 19.65
N SER A 133 -7.23 -5.82 18.83
CA SER A 133 -6.91 -6.67 17.68
C SER A 133 -7.38 -6.00 16.40
N VAL A 134 -6.57 -6.05 15.35
CA VAL A 134 -6.89 -5.45 14.05
C VAL A 134 -6.72 -6.49 12.96
N LYS A 135 -7.78 -6.72 12.20
CA LYS A 135 -7.77 -7.60 11.03
C LYS A 135 -7.47 -6.77 9.78
N ILE A 136 -6.51 -7.24 9.00
CA ILE A 136 -6.08 -6.64 7.74
C ILE A 136 -6.34 -7.65 6.63
N LYS A 137 -7.12 -7.25 5.64
CA LYS A 137 -7.26 -7.97 4.37
C LYS A 137 -6.44 -7.23 3.31
N PRO A 138 -5.50 -7.88 2.60
CA PRO A 138 -4.62 -7.23 1.61
C PRO A 138 -5.37 -6.51 0.49
N GLY A 139 -6.58 -6.97 0.15
CA GLY A 139 -7.39 -6.43 -0.93
C GLY A 139 -7.51 -7.44 -2.07
N ALA A 140 -7.78 -6.93 -3.27
CA ALA A 140 -7.86 -7.74 -4.50
C ALA A 140 -6.70 -7.39 -5.44
N GLN A 141 -6.37 -8.31 -6.35
CA GLN A 141 -5.26 -8.14 -7.27
C GLN A 141 -5.53 -6.99 -8.24
N ALA A 142 -4.64 -6.00 -8.26
CA ALA A 142 -4.69 -4.90 -9.20
C ALA A 142 -3.91 -5.24 -10.48
N CYS A 143 -4.37 -4.68 -11.60
CA CYS A 143 -3.70 -4.74 -12.90
C CYS A 143 -3.07 -3.41 -13.29
N VAL A 144 -3.62 -2.31 -12.78
CA VAL A 144 -3.12 -0.95 -12.98
C VAL A 144 -3.07 -0.25 -11.64
N LEU A 145 -1.96 0.40 -11.35
CA LEU A 145 -1.76 1.23 -10.17
C LEU A 145 -1.08 2.54 -10.58
N ALA A 146 -1.74 3.66 -10.30
CA ALA A 146 -1.11 4.98 -10.30
C ALA A 146 -0.66 5.34 -8.88
N LEU A 147 0.61 5.71 -8.72
CA LEU A 147 1.24 5.95 -7.43
C LEU A 147 1.18 7.41 -6.98
N ASP A 148 1.00 8.37 -7.90
CA ASP A 148 0.91 9.80 -7.56
C ASP A 148 -0.23 10.05 -6.56
N GLU A 149 0.07 10.74 -5.47
CA GLU A 149 -0.84 11.01 -4.35
C GLU A 149 -1.83 12.15 -4.61
N HIS A 150 -1.60 12.99 -5.63
CA HIS A 150 -2.36 14.23 -5.87
C HIS A 150 -2.69 14.50 -7.35
N ALA A 151 -2.26 13.65 -8.29
CA ALA A 151 -2.51 13.88 -9.70
C ALA A 151 -3.99 13.82 -10.06
N ASP A 152 -4.48 14.85 -10.74
CA ASP A 152 -5.73 14.78 -11.47
C ASP A 152 -5.60 13.69 -12.55
N ASN A 153 -6.64 12.88 -12.75
CA ASN A 153 -6.63 11.82 -13.77
C ASN A 153 -5.45 10.83 -13.62
N ALA A 154 -5.04 10.50 -12.39
CA ALA A 154 -3.91 9.61 -12.12
C ALA A 154 -3.98 8.29 -12.90
N VAL A 155 -5.18 7.70 -13.04
CA VAL A 155 -5.47 6.75 -14.12
C VAL A 155 -6.47 7.38 -15.09
N ASN A 156 -6.05 7.50 -16.35
CA ASN A 156 -6.83 8.17 -17.37
C ASN A 156 -7.17 7.22 -18.52
N LEU A 157 -8.45 6.89 -18.65
CA LEU A 157 -8.99 6.01 -19.68
C LEU A 157 -9.74 6.86 -20.71
N GLN A 158 -9.12 7.17 -21.84
CA GLN A 158 -9.70 8.08 -22.85
C GLN A 158 -9.81 7.48 -24.25
N GLY A 159 -10.63 8.13 -25.08
CA GLY A 159 -10.84 7.83 -26.49
C GLY A 159 -12.04 6.93 -26.75
N SER A 160 -11.95 6.12 -27.80
CA SER A 160 -12.94 5.10 -28.17
C SER A 160 -12.39 3.71 -27.87
N THR A 161 -12.09 3.45 -26.60
CA THR A 161 -11.27 2.33 -26.16
C THR A 161 -12.08 1.34 -25.35
N ASN A 162 -11.87 0.05 -25.58
CA ASN A 162 -12.44 -1.01 -24.76
C ASN A 162 -11.33 -1.62 -23.89
N VAL A 163 -11.41 -1.38 -22.58
CA VAL A 163 -10.45 -1.86 -21.60
C VAL A 163 -11.11 -2.95 -20.77
N ALA A 164 -10.76 -4.20 -21.04
CA ALA A 164 -11.24 -5.36 -20.29
C ALA A 164 -10.14 -5.88 -19.35
N MET A 165 -10.37 -5.82 -18.05
CA MET A 165 -9.49 -6.29 -16.97
C MET A 165 -10.22 -7.34 -16.13
N THR A 166 -10.48 -8.51 -16.71
CA THR A 166 -11.27 -9.56 -16.07
C THR A 166 -10.59 -10.03 -14.77
N GLY A 167 -11.30 -9.89 -13.66
CA GLY A 167 -10.82 -10.32 -12.34
C GLY A 167 -9.81 -9.36 -11.69
N CYS A 168 -9.55 -8.20 -12.27
CA CYS A 168 -8.52 -7.25 -11.81
C CYS A 168 -9.08 -5.93 -11.31
N VAL A 169 -8.36 -5.30 -10.38
CA VAL A 169 -8.64 -3.95 -9.88
C VAL A 169 -7.84 -2.90 -10.64
N ILE A 170 -8.46 -1.76 -10.94
CA ILE A 170 -7.78 -0.52 -11.33
C ILE A 170 -7.62 0.31 -10.06
N ALA A 171 -6.40 0.71 -9.73
CA ALA A 171 -6.10 1.43 -8.50
C ALA A 171 -5.40 2.76 -8.76
N ALA A 172 -5.71 3.75 -7.93
CA ALA A 172 -5.01 5.04 -7.94
C ALA A 172 -4.86 5.57 -6.52
N ASN A 173 -3.64 6.00 -6.19
CA ASN A 173 -3.32 6.59 -4.88
C ASN A 173 -3.67 8.07 -4.79
N SER A 174 -4.04 8.71 -5.91
CA SER A 174 -4.38 10.12 -5.93
C SER A 174 -5.65 10.43 -5.15
N ASP A 175 -5.61 11.47 -4.32
CA ASP A 175 -6.73 12.02 -3.56
C ASP A 175 -7.63 13.00 -4.36
N ALA A 176 -7.30 13.25 -5.63
CA ALA A 176 -8.07 14.11 -6.53
C ALA A 176 -9.49 13.60 -6.76
N ALA A 177 -10.41 14.52 -7.05
CA ALA A 177 -11.82 14.19 -7.32
C ALA A 177 -12.03 13.33 -8.58
N ASP A 178 -11.06 13.33 -9.49
CA ASP A 178 -11.02 12.57 -10.74
C ASP A 178 -9.81 11.63 -10.82
N SER A 179 -9.35 11.12 -9.67
CA SER A 179 -8.20 10.19 -9.53
C SER A 179 -8.21 9.05 -10.55
N VAL A 180 -9.39 8.45 -10.81
CA VAL A 180 -9.59 7.62 -12.00
C VAL A 180 -10.67 8.27 -12.87
N ASN A 181 -10.28 8.65 -14.08
CA ASN A 181 -11.19 9.25 -15.04
C ASN A 181 -11.38 8.36 -16.25
N ARG A 182 -12.64 8.20 -16.64
CA ARG A 182 -13.05 7.58 -17.91
C ARG A 182 -13.72 8.64 -18.77
N GLY A 183 -13.00 9.10 -19.79
CA GLY A 183 -13.44 10.11 -20.75
C GLY A 183 -13.85 9.54 -22.12
N GLY A 184 -14.59 10.34 -22.90
CA GLY A 184 -14.97 10.01 -24.28
C GLY A 184 -15.99 8.87 -24.38
N SER A 185 -15.76 7.95 -25.32
CA SER A 185 -16.61 6.78 -25.57
C SER A 185 -15.98 5.48 -25.08
N ALA A 186 -14.99 5.57 -24.18
CA ALA A 186 -14.33 4.41 -23.62
C ALA A 186 -15.33 3.52 -22.85
N ILE A 187 -15.08 2.21 -22.89
CA ILE A 187 -15.81 1.19 -22.15
C ILE A 187 -14.81 0.44 -21.27
N VAL A 188 -15.14 0.27 -19.99
CA VAL A 188 -14.29 -0.39 -19.01
C VAL A 188 -15.02 -1.60 -18.43
N SER A 189 -14.35 -2.74 -18.38
CA SER A 189 -14.81 -3.92 -17.63
C SER A 189 -13.71 -4.33 -16.66
N ALA A 190 -13.99 -4.40 -15.37
CA ALA A 190 -13.00 -4.76 -14.36
C ALA A 190 -13.67 -5.48 -13.17
N ALA A 191 -12.87 -6.10 -12.29
CA ALA A 191 -13.41 -6.60 -11.02
C ALA A 191 -13.88 -5.44 -10.16
N CYS A 192 -13.02 -4.43 -9.99
CA CYS A 192 -13.36 -3.19 -9.32
C CYS A 192 -12.42 -2.04 -9.69
N VAL A 193 -12.75 -0.85 -9.21
CA VAL A 193 -11.88 0.32 -9.21
C VAL A 193 -11.76 0.78 -7.76
N SER A 194 -10.53 0.99 -7.29
CA SER A 194 -10.23 1.38 -5.90
C SER A 194 -9.37 2.62 -5.86
N THR A 195 -9.87 3.71 -5.30
CA THR A 195 -9.16 5.01 -5.29
C THR A 195 -9.12 5.63 -3.91
N VAL A 196 -8.07 6.42 -3.65
CA VAL A 196 -8.03 7.32 -2.48
C VAL A 196 -8.98 8.50 -2.69
N GLY A 197 -8.93 9.12 -3.87
CA GLY A 197 -9.83 10.20 -4.27
C GLY A 197 -11.14 9.69 -4.90
N GLY A 198 -11.71 10.52 -5.77
CA GLY A 198 -12.95 10.24 -6.50
C GLY A 198 -12.73 9.56 -7.85
N THR A 199 -13.83 9.20 -8.51
CA THR A 199 -13.83 8.67 -9.87
C THR A 199 -14.82 9.41 -10.77
N GLN A 200 -14.52 9.46 -12.06
CA GLN A 200 -15.37 10.11 -13.06
C GLN A 200 -15.67 9.19 -14.24
N GLY A 201 -16.92 9.18 -14.68
CA GLY A 201 -17.36 8.42 -15.85
C GLY A 201 -17.41 6.89 -15.67
N LEU A 202 -17.31 6.36 -14.45
CA LEU A 202 -17.30 4.91 -14.18
C LEU A 202 -18.70 4.32 -13.85
N THR A 203 -19.74 4.79 -14.53
CA THR A 203 -21.10 4.27 -14.39
C THR A 203 -21.53 3.45 -15.61
N PRO A 204 -22.45 2.47 -15.45
CA PRO A 204 -23.08 1.80 -16.58
C PRO A 204 -23.76 2.81 -17.53
N PRO A 205 -23.78 2.55 -18.86
CA PRO A 205 -23.30 1.35 -19.55
C PRO A 205 -21.80 1.34 -19.85
N SER A 206 -21.09 2.42 -19.51
CA SER A 206 -19.70 2.61 -19.93
C SER A 206 -18.67 1.96 -19.01
N ALA A 207 -19.04 1.61 -17.79
CA ALA A 207 -18.24 0.78 -16.92
C ALA A 207 -19.08 -0.37 -16.39
N THR A 208 -18.53 -1.59 -16.47
CA THR A 208 -19.11 -2.81 -15.90
C THR A 208 -18.14 -3.34 -14.84
N LEU A 209 -18.47 -3.11 -13.57
CA LEU A 209 -17.64 -3.52 -12.44
C LEU A 209 -18.30 -4.67 -11.70
N SER A 210 -17.55 -5.73 -11.39
CA SER A 210 -18.09 -6.88 -10.64
C SER A 210 -18.43 -6.51 -9.19
N CYS A 211 -17.76 -5.52 -8.61
CA CYS A 211 -18.07 -4.95 -7.30
C CYS A 211 -19.29 -4.00 -7.29
N GLY A 212 -19.94 -3.77 -8.43
CA GLY A 212 -21.09 -2.88 -8.57
C GLY A 212 -20.69 -1.42 -8.81
N THR A 213 -20.09 -0.76 -7.82
CA THR A 213 -19.63 0.65 -7.92
C THR A 213 -18.15 0.77 -7.54
N PRO A 214 -17.42 1.77 -8.07
CA PRO A 214 -16.07 2.07 -7.61
C PRO A 214 -16.00 2.22 -6.09
N HIS A 215 -14.92 1.73 -5.50
CA HIS A 215 -14.57 1.95 -4.10
C HIS A 215 -13.69 3.19 -4.00
N GLU A 216 -14.31 4.34 -3.76
CA GLU A 216 -13.62 5.61 -3.50
C GLU A 216 -13.26 5.75 -2.01
N LYS A 217 -12.36 6.69 -1.67
CA LYS A 217 -11.95 6.97 -0.28
C LYS A 217 -11.34 5.77 0.43
N GLN A 218 -10.63 4.94 -0.31
CA GLN A 218 -9.90 3.80 0.20
C GLN A 218 -8.49 4.19 0.65
N TYR A 219 -7.81 3.30 1.35
CA TYR A 219 -6.39 3.47 1.65
C TYR A 219 -5.54 3.37 0.38
N ALA A 220 -4.44 4.13 0.35
CA ALA A 220 -3.44 4.03 -0.69
C ALA A 220 -2.92 2.58 -0.80
N SER A 221 -2.81 2.12 -2.05
CA SER A 221 -2.20 0.85 -2.39
C SER A 221 -0.69 0.96 -2.23
N PHE A 222 -0.05 -0.12 -1.77
CA PHE A 222 1.41 -0.14 -1.69
C PHE A 222 2.01 -0.29 -3.08
N ASP A 223 3.19 0.29 -3.24
CA ASP A 223 4.02 -0.01 -4.38
C ASP A 223 4.51 -1.48 -4.31
N PRO A 224 4.13 -2.33 -5.28
CA PRO A 224 4.49 -3.74 -5.27
C PRO A 224 5.98 -4.01 -5.56
N LEU A 225 6.72 -3.03 -6.08
CA LEU A 225 8.11 -3.19 -6.52
C LEU A 225 9.08 -2.17 -5.88
N ALA A 226 8.65 -1.43 -4.86
CA ALA A 226 9.50 -0.48 -4.12
C ALA A 226 10.78 -1.12 -3.57
N ASP A 227 10.73 -2.38 -3.13
CA ASP A 227 11.89 -3.10 -2.57
C ASP A 227 12.80 -3.73 -3.64
N VAL A 228 12.45 -3.63 -4.92
CA VAL A 228 13.29 -4.19 -6.00
C VAL A 228 14.53 -3.34 -6.17
N VAL A 229 15.69 -3.91 -5.88
CA VAL A 229 16.99 -3.27 -6.08
C VAL A 229 17.49 -3.53 -7.51
N PRO A 230 17.72 -2.47 -8.32
CA PRO A 230 18.32 -2.61 -9.65
C PRO A 230 19.71 -3.24 -9.58
N PRO A 231 20.12 -3.99 -10.62
CA PRO A 231 21.45 -4.57 -10.66
C PRO A 231 22.53 -3.48 -10.72
N ALA A 232 23.69 -3.76 -10.13
CA ALA A 232 24.83 -2.87 -10.21
C ALA A 232 25.30 -2.68 -11.66
N TYR A 233 25.79 -1.49 -11.98
CA TYR A 233 26.24 -1.16 -13.33
C TYR A 233 27.48 -1.97 -13.72
N THR A 234 27.47 -2.46 -14.95
CA THR A 234 28.64 -3.08 -15.59
C THR A 234 29.24 -2.15 -16.64
N LEU A 235 30.34 -2.58 -17.27
CA LEU A 235 30.92 -1.83 -18.39
C LEU A 235 29.91 -1.67 -19.53
N CYS A 236 29.83 -0.46 -20.08
CA CYS A 236 28.97 -0.17 -21.22
C CYS A 236 29.42 -1.01 -22.44
N LEU A 237 28.53 -1.86 -22.92
CA LEU A 237 28.75 -2.72 -24.07
C LEU A 237 28.57 -1.93 -25.38
N PRO A 238 29.31 -2.28 -26.44
CA PRO A 238 29.09 -1.68 -27.75
C PRO A 238 27.75 -2.12 -28.35
N VAL A 239 27.08 -1.19 -29.02
CA VAL A 239 25.86 -1.47 -29.80
C VAL A 239 26.26 -1.75 -31.25
N PRO A 240 25.81 -2.86 -31.87
CA PRO A 240 26.04 -3.12 -33.28
C PRO A 240 25.55 -1.99 -34.20
N ASN A 241 26.31 -1.68 -35.24
CA ASN A 241 25.90 -0.71 -36.26
C ASN A 241 24.79 -1.29 -37.15
N GLY A 242 23.78 -0.49 -37.48
CA GLY A 242 22.73 -0.83 -38.44
C GLY A 242 21.31 -0.63 -37.90
N LYS A 243 20.31 -1.04 -38.71
CA LYS A 243 18.89 -0.98 -38.36
C LYS A 243 18.31 -2.33 -37.89
N THR A 244 19.16 -3.35 -37.77
CA THR A 244 18.80 -4.64 -37.15
C THR A 244 19.85 -4.91 -36.09
N ILE A 245 19.47 -4.74 -34.84
CA ILE A 245 20.35 -4.75 -33.68
C ILE A 245 19.96 -5.94 -32.82
N THR A 246 20.88 -6.86 -32.57
CA THR A 246 20.71 -7.90 -31.55
C THR A 246 21.62 -7.60 -30.38
N LEU A 247 21.05 -7.45 -29.19
CA LEU A 247 21.77 -7.18 -27.96
C LEU A 247 21.82 -8.44 -27.10
N SER A 248 22.91 -8.57 -26.35
CA SER A 248 23.07 -9.59 -25.30
C SER A 248 22.92 -8.90 -23.93
N PRO A 249 22.55 -9.64 -22.88
CA PRO A 249 22.39 -9.06 -21.54
C PRO A 249 23.62 -8.28 -21.09
N GLY A 250 23.40 -7.09 -20.51
CA GLY A 250 24.47 -6.20 -20.06
C GLY A 250 24.05 -4.74 -19.99
N THR A 251 25.05 -3.86 -19.79
CA THR A 251 24.83 -2.42 -19.66
C THR A 251 25.05 -1.72 -21.00
N TYR A 252 24.14 -0.83 -21.39
CA TYR A 252 24.22 0.00 -22.59
C TYR A 252 24.05 1.47 -22.21
N CYS A 253 24.90 2.35 -22.74
CA CYS A 253 25.02 3.73 -22.28
C CYS A 253 24.99 4.73 -23.45
N ASP A 254 24.36 5.89 -23.25
CA ASP A 254 24.48 7.11 -24.08
C ASP A 254 24.20 6.89 -25.58
N LYS A 255 23.11 6.18 -25.90
CA LYS A 255 22.73 5.83 -27.28
C LYS A 255 21.23 5.97 -27.52
N THR A 256 20.88 6.18 -28.78
CA THR A 256 19.53 5.96 -29.27
C THR A 256 19.49 4.67 -30.06
N LEU A 257 18.67 3.71 -29.62
CA LEU A 257 18.44 2.45 -30.33
C LEU A 257 17.26 2.64 -31.29
N SER A 258 17.47 2.31 -32.57
CA SER A 258 16.46 2.40 -33.62
C SER A 258 16.50 1.22 -34.58
N GLY A 259 15.44 1.04 -35.35
CA GLY A 259 15.24 -0.11 -36.25
C GLY A 259 14.59 -1.29 -35.55
N LYS A 260 15.00 -2.50 -35.94
CA LYS A 260 14.57 -3.78 -35.36
C LYS A 260 15.56 -4.19 -34.28
N ILE A 261 15.14 -4.08 -33.03
CA ILE A 261 15.94 -4.36 -31.85
C ILE A 261 15.47 -5.69 -31.27
N THR A 262 16.37 -6.66 -31.19
CA THR A 262 16.15 -7.98 -30.58
C THR A 262 17.02 -8.10 -29.35
N LEU A 263 16.43 -8.46 -28.22
CA LEU A 263 17.10 -8.70 -26.96
C LEU A 263 17.14 -10.22 -26.71
N ASN A 264 18.33 -10.79 -26.59
CA ASN A 264 18.49 -12.15 -26.10
C ASN A 264 18.00 -12.25 -24.63
N PRO A 265 17.54 -13.42 -24.15
CA PRO A 265 17.04 -13.56 -22.77
C PRO A 265 18.07 -13.10 -21.73
N GLY A 266 17.63 -12.32 -20.73
CA GLY A 266 18.44 -11.83 -19.62
C GLY A 266 18.18 -10.37 -19.23
N THR A 267 19.08 -9.81 -18.41
CA THR A 267 18.92 -8.48 -17.83
C THR A 267 19.69 -7.41 -18.61
N TYR A 268 19.02 -6.29 -18.89
CA TYR A 268 19.57 -5.15 -19.62
C TYR A 268 19.53 -3.91 -18.74
N ILE A 269 20.65 -3.21 -18.64
CA ILE A 269 20.76 -1.94 -17.91
C ILE A 269 20.96 -0.83 -18.93
N MET A 270 19.96 0.02 -19.11
CA MET A 270 19.97 1.14 -20.02
C MET A 270 20.30 2.41 -19.23
N ARG A 271 21.38 3.12 -19.57
CA ARG A 271 21.83 4.36 -18.90
C ARG A 271 21.90 5.51 -19.90
N ASN A 272 21.08 6.54 -19.74
CA ASN A 272 20.87 7.59 -20.74
C ASN A 272 20.65 7.03 -22.17
N VAL A 273 19.88 5.94 -22.28
CA VAL A 273 19.55 5.30 -23.56
C VAL A 273 18.11 5.58 -23.93
N THR A 274 17.88 6.02 -25.17
CA THR A 274 16.54 6.14 -25.74
C THR A 274 16.27 4.95 -26.67
N ILE A 275 15.29 4.12 -26.32
CA ILE A 275 14.81 3.05 -27.19
C ILE A 275 13.64 3.60 -28.01
N LYS A 276 13.90 3.88 -29.28
CA LYS A 276 12.91 4.45 -30.22
C LYS A 276 13.06 3.75 -31.57
N PRO A 277 12.39 2.60 -31.79
CA PRO A 277 12.50 1.82 -33.01
C PRO A 277 12.31 2.66 -34.28
N GLY A 278 11.31 3.54 -34.34
CA GLY A 278 11.08 4.44 -35.47
C GLY A 278 10.49 3.73 -36.70
N GLY A 279 9.50 4.36 -37.34
CA GLY A 279 8.93 3.88 -38.62
C GLY A 279 8.23 2.53 -38.46
N ASN A 280 8.74 1.49 -39.12
CA ASN A 280 8.28 0.09 -38.98
C ASN A 280 9.26 -0.74 -38.12
N GLY A 281 9.94 -0.08 -37.18
CA GLY A 281 10.87 -0.72 -36.25
C GLY A 281 10.16 -1.63 -35.24
N SER A 282 10.95 -2.44 -34.54
CA SER A 282 10.42 -3.36 -33.54
C SER A 282 11.34 -3.46 -32.33
N LEU A 283 10.78 -3.74 -31.16
CA LEU A 283 11.50 -4.16 -29.96
C LEU A 283 11.01 -5.54 -29.54
N SER A 284 11.85 -6.56 -29.59
CA SER A 284 11.50 -7.93 -29.23
C SER A 284 12.48 -8.53 -28.23
N GLY A 285 11.98 -9.36 -27.31
CA GLY A 285 12.81 -10.06 -26.32
C GLY A 285 11.95 -10.96 -25.44
N GLN A 286 12.35 -12.21 -25.27
CA GLN A 286 11.65 -13.15 -24.38
C GLN A 286 12.53 -13.47 -23.19
N GLY A 287 11.95 -13.48 -21.99
CA GLY A 287 12.72 -13.69 -20.77
C GLY A 287 13.67 -12.54 -20.46
N VAL A 288 13.22 -11.30 -20.68
CA VAL A 288 14.06 -10.09 -20.54
C VAL A 288 13.53 -9.18 -19.43
N THR A 289 14.47 -8.56 -18.71
CA THR A 289 14.17 -7.43 -17.81
C THR A 289 14.99 -6.23 -18.28
N ILE A 290 14.32 -5.13 -18.58
CA ILE A 290 14.93 -3.89 -19.05
C ILE A 290 14.88 -2.85 -17.93
N PHE A 291 16.03 -2.53 -17.37
CA PHE A 291 16.21 -1.45 -16.41
C PHE A 291 16.47 -0.13 -17.13
N LEU A 292 15.58 0.84 -16.99
CA LEU A 292 15.72 2.21 -17.50
C LEU A 292 16.25 3.11 -16.39
N MET A 293 17.57 3.31 -16.39
CA MET A 293 18.30 4.11 -15.41
C MET A 293 18.59 5.51 -15.94
N GLU A 294 18.78 6.46 -15.03
CA GLU A 294 19.12 7.86 -15.33
C GLU A 294 18.04 8.49 -16.25
N ASN A 295 18.39 9.02 -17.42
CA ASN A 295 17.42 9.60 -18.37
C ASN A 295 16.98 8.61 -19.46
N SER A 296 17.05 7.30 -19.20
CA SER A 296 16.68 6.30 -20.20
C SER A 296 15.17 6.26 -20.42
N GLN A 297 14.76 6.06 -21.67
CA GLN A 297 13.35 6.11 -22.04
C GLN A 297 13.04 5.07 -23.11
N ILE A 298 11.86 4.46 -23.04
CA ILE A 298 11.26 3.70 -24.14
C ILE A 298 10.13 4.54 -24.74
N TYR A 299 10.21 4.75 -26.05
CA TYR A 299 9.18 5.46 -26.81
C TYR A 299 8.81 4.62 -28.04
N ILE A 300 7.69 3.91 -27.93
CA ILE A 300 7.14 3.06 -28.99
C ILE A 300 5.79 3.63 -29.41
N ASN A 301 5.63 3.96 -30.70
CA ASN A 301 4.42 4.60 -31.19
C ASN A 301 4.06 4.22 -32.64
N ALA A 302 2.84 4.56 -33.06
CA ALA A 302 2.32 4.36 -34.41
C ALA A 302 2.34 2.88 -34.87
N ASN A 303 3.15 2.55 -35.89
CA ASN A 303 3.18 1.22 -36.52
C ASN A 303 4.29 0.31 -35.97
N GLU A 304 4.99 0.76 -34.92
CA GLU A 304 6.09 0.03 -34.31
C GLU A 304 5.57 -1.19 -33.53
N GLN A 305 6.32 -2.29 -33.54
CA GLN A 305 5.93 -3.51 -32.83
C GLN A 305 6.73 -3.70 -31.55
N VAL A 306 6.07 -4.11 -30.47
CA VAL A 306 6.73 -4.49 -29.22
C VAL A 306 6.32 -5.90 -28.80
N ASN A 307 7.28 -6.80 -28.59
CA ASN A 307 7.01 -8.15 -28.11
C ASN A 307 7.98 -8.50 -26.98
N LEU A 308 7.53 -8.32 -25.73
CA LEU A 308 8.35 -8.48 -24.55
C LEU A 308 7.68 -9.40 -23.53
N SER A 309 8.45 -10.34 -22.97
CA SER A 309 8.04 -11.10 -21.80
C SER A 309 9.14 -11.11 -20.73
N PRO A 310 8.75 -11.15 -19.45
CA PRO A 310 9.70 -11.17 -18.36
C PRO A 310 10.38 -12.55 -18.24
N PRO A 311 11.50 -12.65 -17.53
CA PRO A 311 12.03 -13.95 -17.12
C PRO A 311 11.05 -14.68 -16.21
N THR A 312 11.02 -16.01 -16.30
CA THR A 312 10.19 -16.91 -15.47
C THR A 312 10.94 -17.48 -14.27
N SER A 313 12.13 -16.96 -13.96
CA SER A 313 12.92 -17.32 -12.78
C SER A 313 13.96 -16.23 -12.50
N GLY A 314 14.63 -16.33 -11.34
CA GLY A 314 15.66 -15.38 -10.92
C GLY A 314 15.11 -14.15 -10.19
N PRO A 315 15.99 -13.24 -9.76
CA PRO A 315 15.62 -12.13 -8.86
C PRO A 315 14.62 -11.16 -9.48
N TYR A 316 14.57 -11.04 -10.81
CA TYR A 316 13.70 -10.12 -11.53
C TYR A 316 12.55 -10.82 -12.28
N GLN A 317 12.23 -12.06 -11.89
CA GLN A 317 11.11 -12.81 -12.45
C GLN A 317 9.83 -11.96 -12.50
N GLY A 318 9.13 -11.98 -13.62
CA GLY A 318 7.89 -11.21 -13.77
C GLY A 318 8.06 -9.71 -14.05
N ILE A 319 9.26 -9.16 -14.02
CA ILE A 319 9.53 -7.75 -14.34
C ILE A 319 10.08 -7.65 -15.76
N THR A 320 9.35 -6.94 -16.64
CA THR A 320 9.75 -6.74 -18.04
C THR A 320 10.44 -5.41 -18.22
N ILE A 321 9.85 -4.34 -17.68
CA ILE A 321 10.40 -2.98 -17.70
C ILE A 321 10.40 -2.46 -16.28
N TYR A 322 11.55 -2.01 -15.83
CA TYR A 322 11.74 -1.32 -14.55
C TYR A 322 12.43 0.01 -14.82
N GLN A 323 11.73 1.10 -14.59
CA GLN A 323 12.29 2.43 -14.64
C GLN A 323 12.61 2.88 -13.21
N ALA A 324 13.85 3.29 -12.99
CA ALA A 324 14.34 3.60 -11.65
C ALA A 324 13.69 4.85 -11.08
N HIS A 325 13.57 4.91 -9.76
CA HIS A 325 13.23 6.16 -9.07
C HIS A 325 14.21 7.28 -9.47
N GLY A 326 13.69 8.50 -9.59
CA GLY A 326 14.34 9.69 -10.11
C GLY A 326 14.30 9.83 -11.64
N ASN A 327 13.95 8.77 -12.40
CA ASN A 327 13.77 8.87 -13.84
C ASN A 327 12.32 9.28 -14.17
N THR A 328 12.13 10.54 -14.54
CA THR A 328 10.83 11.12 -14.87
C THR A 328 10.48 11.08 -16.36
N GLN A 329 11.28 10.40 -17.20
CA GLN A 329 11.02 10.30 -18.63
C GLN A 329 9.77 9.48 -18.91
N ALA A 330 8.82 10.03 -19.66
CA ALA A 330 7.55 9.35 -19.95
C ALA A 330 7.76 8.02 -20.69
N LEU A 331 7.14 6.96 -20.20
CA LEU A 331 7.21 5.62 -20.78
C LEU A 331 6.05 5.41 -21.75
N THR A 332 6.33 5.40 -23.05
CA THR A 332 5.28 5.26 -24.09
C THR A 332 5.36 3.91 -24.77
N ILE A 333 4.27 3.15 -24.69
CA ILE A 333 4.13 1.80 -25.27
C ILE A 333 2.81 1.76 -26.04
N ASN A 334 2.84 2.30 -27.25
CA ASN A 334 1.72 2.35 -28.18
C ASN A 334 2.04 1.48 -29.40
N GLY A 335 2.21 0.18 -29.19
CA GLY A 335 2.57 -0.75 -30.24
C GLY A 335 1.41 -0.99 -31.22
N GLY A 336 1.73 -1.15 -32.51
CA GLY A 336 0.78 -1.53 -33.55
C GLY A 336 0.25 -2.96 -33.38
N SER A 337 -0.56 -3.41 -34.34
CA SER A 337 -1.14 -4.76 -34.37
C SER A 337 -0.06 -5.85 -34.23
N GLY A 338 -0.32 -6.84 -33.36
CA GLY A 338 0.60 -7.95 -33.06
C GLY A 338 1.61 -7.67 -31.93
N SER A 339 1.57 -6.50 -31.32
CA SER A 339 2.38 -6.20 -30.13
C SER A 339 1.88 -6.97 -28.91
N LEU A 340 2.78 -7.48 -28.08
CA LEU A 340 2.43 -8.15 -26.83
C LEU A 340 3.45 -7.81 -25.77
N VAL A 341 2.99 -7.26 -24.65
CA VAL A 341 3.83 -7.07 -23.46
C VAL A 341 3.15 -7.76 -22.30
N SER A 342 3.89 -8.61 -21.60
CA SER A 342 3.49 -9.22 -20.34
C SER A 342 4.48 -8.82 -19.25
N GLY A 343 4.18 -9.18 -17.99
CA GLY A 343 4.94 -8.81 -16.81
C GLY A 343 4.58 -7.44 -16.23
N PHE A 344 5.38 -7.02 -15.26
CA PHE A 344 5.37 -5.67 -14.71
C PHE A 344 6.05 -4.69 -15.65
N ILE A 345 5.38 -3.57 -15.86
CA ILE A 345 5.91 -2.33 -16.38
C ILE A 345 5.84 -1.33 -15.23
N TYR A 346 7.01 -1.00 -14.69
CA TYR A 346 7.16 -0.19 -13.49
C TYR A 346 7.88 1.11 -13.82
N ALA A 347 7.25 2.25 -13.56
CA ALA A 347 7.80 3.59 -13.74
C ALA A 347 7.24 4.54 -12.66
N PRO A 348 7.71 4.42 -11.41
CA PRO A 348 7.04 4.97 -10.24
C PRO A 348 7.01 6.49 -10.21
N ASP A 349 7.96 7.15 -10.87
CA ASP A 349 8.11 8.61 -10.90
C ASP A 349 7.88 9.18 -12.32
N ALA A 350 7.30 8.39 -13.24
CA ALA A 350 7.01 8.82 -14.60
C ALA A 350 5.64 8.39 -15.12
N ALA A 351 5.08 9.22 -16.00
CA ALA A 351 3.84 8.92 -16.69
C ALA A 351 4.01 7.73 -17.66
N ILE A 352 3.10 6.76 -17.57
CA ILE A 352 2.98 5.66 -18.53
C ILE A 352 1.85 5.97 -19.50
N ALA A 353 2.17 6.00 -20.79
CA ALA A 353 1.18 6.02 -21.87
C ALA A 353 1.16 4.65 -22.54
N TYR A 354 0.05 3.92 -22.36
CA TYR A 354 -0.13 2.58 -22.93
C TYR A 354 -1.29 2.60 -23.92
N ALA A 355 -1.04 2.22 -25.17
CA ALA A 355 -2.10 1.98 -26.14
C ALA A 355 -2.28 0.48 -26.37
N GLY A 356 -3.45 -0.03 -25.98
CA GLY A 356 -3.84 -1.40 -26.22
C GLY A 356 -3.90 -1.73 -27.71
N ASN A 357 -3.44 -2.93 -28.07
CA ASN A 357 -3.51 -3.44 -29.43
C ASN A 357 -4.56 -4.56 -29.52
N SER A 358 -5.29 -4.56 -30.61
CA SER A 358 -6.65 -5.08 -30.78
C SER A 358 -6.83 -6.62 -30.78
N ASN A 359 -5.89 -7.41 -30.25
CA ASN A 359 -6.16 -8.83 -30.02
C ASN A 359 -6.68 -9.03 -28.59
N MET A 360 -7.99 -8.84 -28.43
CA MET A 360 -8.74 -9.47 -27.34
C MET A 360 -8.71 -10.99 -27.56
N SER A 361 -7.54 -11.62 -27.42
CA SER A 361 -7.51 -13.07 -27.25
C SER A 361 -8.38 -13.36 -26.03
N ALA A 362 -9.20 -14.40 -26.09
CA ALA A 362 -10.12 -14.78 -25.02
C ALA A 362 -9.42 -15.05 -23.66
N GLN A 363 -8.10 -14.92 -23.58
CA GLN A 363 -7.30 -15.13 -22.40
C GLN A 363 -6.59 -13.88 -21.85
N GLY A 364 -6.61 -12.73 -22.53
CA GLY A 364 -5.94 -11.49 -22.08
C GLY A 364 -4.40 -11.60 -21.96
N SER A 365 -3.70 -10.47 -21.89
CA SER A 365 -2.26 -10.45 -21.56
C SER A 365 -2.06 -10.39 -20.04
N CYS A 366 -0.96 -10.97 -19.56
CA CYS A 366 -0.55 -10.85 -18.17
C CYS A 366 0.28 -9.59 -17.95
N LEU A 367 -0.39 -8.44 -17.95
CA LEU A 367 0.23 -7.13 -17.82
C LEU A 367 -0.07 -6.53 -16.44
N ARG A 368 0.94 -5.92 -15.82
CA ARG A 368 0.80 -5.09 -14.61
C ARG A 368 1.45 -3.74 -14.88
N LEU A 369 0.66 -2.67 -14.81
CA LEU A 369 1.14 -1.30 -14.99
C LEU A 369 1.23 -0.63 -13.62
N VAL A 370 2.41 -0.12 -13.29
CA VAL A 370 2.66 0.68 -12.09
C VAL A 370 3.39 1.93 -12.54
N GLY A 371 2.71 3.06 -12.52
CA GLY A 371 3.26 4.35 -12.96
C GLY A 371 3.01 5.44 -11.93
N ASP A 372 3.68 6.56 -12.07
CA ASP A 372 3.31 7.81 -11.39
C ASP A 372 1.86 8.17 -11.77
N THR A 373 1.62 8.27 -13.08
CA THR A 373 0.30 8.30 -13.71
C THR A 373 0.22 7.28 -14.84
N VAL A 374 -0.98 6.78 -15.13
CA VAL A 374 -1.21 5.79 -16.19
C VAL A 374 -2.33 6.26 -17.11
N THR A 375 -1.97 6.57 -18.35
CA THR A 375 -2.93 6.84 -19.42
C THR A 375 -3.07 5.60 -20.29
N MET A 376 -4.29 5.06 -20.38
CA MET A 376 -4.60 3.98 -21.31
C MET A 376 -5.44 4.49 -22.47
N THR A 377 -4.94 4.25 -23.66
CA THR A 377 -5.66 4.41 -24.92
C THR A 377 -5.70 3.06 -25.66
N GLY A 378 -6.38 2.96 -26.80
CA GLY A 378 -6.54 1.69 -27.53
C GLY A 378 -7.34 0.59 -26.80
N ASN A 379 -7.69 -0.47 -27.53
CA ASN A 379 -8.42 -1.61 -26.97
C ASN A 379 -7.44 -2.55 -26.25
N SER A 380 -7.72 -2.88 -24.99
CA SER A 380 -6.85 -3.71 -24.14
C SER A 380 -7.63 -4.84 -23.48
N ALA A 381 -7.02 -6.02 -23.35
CA ALA A 381 -7.53 -7.13 -22.56
C ALA A 381 -6.44 -7.66 -21.62
N VAL A 382 -6.65 -7.56 -20.32
CA VAL A 382 -5.72 -8.01 -19.26
C VAL A 382 -6.43 -9.02 -18.36
N ARG A 383 -5.73 -10.09 -17.96
CA ARG A 383 -6.24 -11.09 -17.00
C ARG A 383 -5.61 -10.97 -15.62
N SER A 384 -6.35 -11.40 -14.60
CA SER A 384 -5.86 -11.43 -13.22
C SER A 384 -4.93 -12.61 -12.92
N ASP A 385 -5.25 -13.84 -13.32
CA ASP A 385 -4.33 -14.96 -13.07
C ASP A 385 -3.11 -14.91 -13.98
N CYS A 386 -1.97 -14.58 -13.36
CA CYS A 386 -0.68 -14.39 -14.02
C CYS A 386 0.45 -15.02 -13.20
N THR A 387 0.12 -16.04 -12.40
CA THR A 387 1.04 -16.64 -11.44
C THR A 387 2.32 -17.16 -12.12
N ALA A 388 2.18 -17.76 -13.30
CA ALA A 388 3.29 -18.31 -14.07
C ALA A 388 4.22 -17.22 -14.63
N GLU A 389 3.64 -16.08 -15.04
CA GLU A 389 4.35 -14.97 -15.67
C GLU A 389 4.97 -14.02 -14.64
N LEU A 390 4.35 -13.84 -13.47
CA LEU A 390 4.76 -12.85 -12.46
C LEU A 390 5.64 -13.39 -11.34
N GLY A 391 5.78 -14.72 -11.22
CA GLY A 391 6.69 -15.33 -10.24
C GLY A 391 6.34 -15.00 -8.80
N ASN A 392 5.07 -15.19 -8.43
CA ASN A 392 4.48 -14.88 -7.12
C ASN A 392 4.50 -13.39 -6.73
N ARG A 393 4.90 -12.48 -7.64
CA ARG A 393 4.73 -11.04 -7.40
C ARG A 393 3.28 -10.67 -7.53
N GLU A 394 2.76 -10.04 -6.50
CA GLU A 394 1.37 -9.64 -6.40
C GLU A 394 1.28 -8.13 -6.20
N MET A 395 0.27 -7.53 -6.83
CA MET A 395 -0.07 -6.13 -6.67
C MET A 395 -1.49 -6.09 -6.14
N TYR A 396 -1.70 -5.54 -4.96
CA TYR A 396 -3.00 -5.51 -4.30
C TYR A 396 -3.51 -4.09 -4.12
N ALA A 397 -4.83 -3.92 -4.24
CA ALA A 397 -5.53 -2.68 -3.98
C ALA A 397 -6.85 -2.93 -3.24
N GLY A 398 -7.35 -1.88 -2.57
CA GLY A 398 -8.59 -1.96 -1.80
C GLY A 398 -8.44 -2.76 -0.50
N ARG A 399 -7.32 -2.58 0.21
CA ARG A 399 -7.13 -3.20 1.52
C ARG A 399 -8.26 -2.81 2.47
N MET A 400 -8.62 -3.72 3.37
CA MET A 400 -9.58 -3.45 4.44
C MET A 400 -8.91 -3.65 5.79
N ILE A 401 -9.04 -2.64 6.65
CA ILE A 401 -8.51 -2.65 8.02
C ILE A 401 -9.70 -2.49 8.95
N THR A 402 -9.92 -3.47 9.82
CA THR A 402 -11.06 -3.50 10.73
C THR A 402 -10.61 -3.86 12.12
N LEU A 403 -11.11 -3.17 13.15
CA LEU A 403 -10.98 -3.62 14.52
C LEU A 403 -11.67 -4.99 14.68
N ALA A 404 -10.90 -5.98 15.13
CA ALA A 404 -11.42 -7.26 15.54
C ALA A 404 -11.69 -7.17 17.05
N LYS A 405 -12.97 -7.15 17.42
CA LYS A 405 -13.39 -7.17 18.82
C LYS A 405 -13.34 -8.59 19.39
#